data_AF-A0A1C6S0F9-F1
#
_entry.id   AF-A0A1C6S0F9-F1
#
_cell.length_a   1.000
_cell.length_b   1.000
_cell.length_c   1.000
_cell.angle_alpha   90.00
_cell.angle_beta   90.00
_cell.angle_gamma   90.00
#
_symmetry.space_group_name_H-M   'P 1'
#
loop_
_entity.id
_entity.type
_entity.pdbx_description
1 polymer ?
#
loop_
_entity_poly.entity_id
_entity_poly.type
_entity_poly.pdbx_seq_one_letter_code
_entity_poly.pdbx_strand_id
1 'polypeptide(L)' 'MLSGMTALEDLQKLAERVREASQALETLRQQRDALIRDVRRSTDHTVPEIAEAAGVSQATVKTVVRGVR' A
#
# COMPACT_ATOMS: atom_id res chain seq x y z
N MET A 1 -6.47 -33.35 23.99
CA MET A 1 -7.40 -32.69 23.02
C MET A 1 -7.46 -31.17 23.19
N LEU A 2 -7.22 -30.59 24.37
CA LEU A 2 -7.27 -29.13 24.61
C LEU A 2 -6.22 -28.32 23.81
N SER A 3 -5.00 -28.83 23.58
CA SER A 3 -3.93 -28.12 22.86
C SER A 3 -4.18 -27.89 21.36
N GLY A 4 -5.06 -28.67 20.73
CA GLY A 4 -5.41 -28.47 19.32
C GLY A 4 -6.40 -27.33 19.11
N MET A 5 -7.29 -27.10 20.09
CA MET A 5 -8.26 -26.01 20.05
C MET A 5 -7.58 -24.65 20.22
N THR A 6 -6.62 -24.55 21.14
CA THR A 6 -5.87 -23.29 21.36
C THR A 6 -5.04 -22.90 20.14
N ALA A 7 -4.42 -23.88 19.46
CA ALA A 7 -3.64 -23.62 18.25
C ALA A 7 -4.52 -23.12 17.08
N LEU A 8 -5.74 -23.64 16.94
CA LEU A 8 -6.69 -23.19 15.93
C LEU A 8 -7.16 -21.76 16.19
N GLU A 9 -7.49 -21.42 17.45
CA GLU A 9 -7.90 -20.07 17.84
C GLU A 9 -6.78 -19.04 17.59
N ASP A 10 -5.53 -19.39 17.90
CA ASP A 10 -4.39 -18.51 17.65
C ASP A 10 -4.14 -18.32 16.15
N LEU A 11 -4.30 -19.36 15.33
CA LEU A 11 -4.24 -19.25 13.88
C LEU A 11 -5.34 -18.33 13.34
N GLN A 12 -6.56 -18.43 13.85
CA GLN A 12 -7.67 -17.54 13.46
C GLN A 12 -7.38 -16.08 13.83
N LYS A 13 -6.85 -15.82 15.03
CA LYS A 13 -6.45 -14.46 15.46
C LYS A 13 -5.34 -13.90 14.57
N LEU A 14 -4.35 -14.71 14.18
CA LEU A 14 -3.30 -14.28 13.26
C LEU A 14 -3.86 -13.98 11.87
N ALA A 15 -4.77 -14.82 11.36
CA ALA A 15 -5.41 -14.58 10.07
C ALA A 15 -6.20 -13.26 10.05
N GLU A 16 -6.92 -12.92 11.13
CA GLU A 16 -7.63 -11.64 11.21
C GLU A 16 -6.66 -10.45 11.23
N ARG A 17 -5.59 -10.53 12.02
CA ARG A 17 -4.54 -9.49 12.05
C ARG A 17 -3.90 -9.27 10.68
N VAL A 18 -3.64 -10.34 9.93
CA VAL A 18 -3.11 -10.24 8.56
C VAL A 18 -4.12 -9.56 7.63
N ARG A 19 -5.42 -9.87 7.79
CA ARG A 19 -6.47 -9.24 7.00
C ARG A 19 -6.57 -7.74 7.28
N GLU A 20 -6.61 -7.35 8.55
CA GLU A 20 -6.63 -5.95 8.98
C GLU A 20 -5.40 -5.19 8.48
N ALA A 21 -4.20 -5.76 8.64
CA ALA A 21 -2.96 -5.16 8.16
C ALA A 21 -2.94 -5.00 6.62
N SER A 22 -3.50 -5.96 5.89
CA SER A 22 -3.61 -5.90 4.43
C SER A 22 -4.56 -4.79 3.98
N GLN A 23 -5.70 -4.63 4.66
CA GLN A 23 -6.64 -3.55 4.37
C GLN A 23 -6.03 -2.17 4.67
N ALA A 24 -5.37 -2.02 5.82
CA ALA A 24 -4.68 -0.79 6.18
C ALA A 24 -3.57 -0.43 5.18
N LEU A 25 -2.78 -1.42 4.74
CA LEU A 25 -1.74 -1.23 3.73
C LEU A 25 -2.34 -0.77 2.39
N GLU A 26 -3.49 -1.30 2.00
CA GLU A 26 -4.17 -0.90 0.77
C GLU A 26 -4.68 0.54 0.85
N THR A 27 -5.25 0.96 1.98
CA THR A 27 -5.62 2.36 2.21
C THR A 27 -4.42 3.30 2.09
N LEU A 28 -3.28 2.94 2.71
CA LEU A 28 -2.06 3.75 2.61
C LEU A 28 -1.52 3.82 1.18
N ARG A 29 -1.62 2.73 0.41
CA ARG A 29 -1.24 2.72 -1.01
C ARG A 29 -2.11 3.67 -1.83
N GLN A 30 -3.42 3.67 -1.62
CA GLN A 30 -4.35 4.57 -2.31
C GLN A 30 -4.07 6.03 -1.96
N GLN A 31 -3.78 6.33 -0.69
CA GLN A 31 -3.40 7.67 -0.24
C GLN A 31 -2.09 8.15 -0.90
N ARG A 32 -1.05 7.30 -0.90
CA ARG A 32 0.21 7.61 -1.60
C ARG A 32 -0.03 7.87 -3.09
N ASP A 33 -0.87 7.06 -3.74
CA ASP A 33 -1.13 7.18 -5.17
C ASP A 33 -1.98 8.43 -5.50
N ALA A 34 -2.84 8.87 -4.59
CA ALA A 34 -3.49 10.18 -4.68
C ALA A 34 -2.47 11.32 -4.60
N LEU A 35 -1.57 11.29 -3.61
CA LEU A 35 -0.51 12.28 -3.45
C LEU A 35 0.43 12.33 -4.66
N ILE A 36 0.82 11.17 -5.21
CA ILE A 36 1.61 11.11 -6.46
C ILE A 36 0.91 11.85 -7.60
N ARG A 37 -0.41 11.67 -7.76
CA ARG A 37 -1.18 12.39 -8.79
C ARG A 37 -1.22 13.88 -8.51
N ASP A 38 -1.45 14.29 -7.28
CA ASP A 38 -1.55 15.70 -6.90
C ASP A 38 -0.20 16.42 -7.10
N VAL A 39 0.91 15.83 -6.65
CA VAL A 39 2.27 16.34 -6.89
C VAL A 39 2.58 16.41 -8.38
N ARG A 40 2.22 15.38 -9.16
CA ARG A 40 2.45 15.40 -10.62
C ARG A 40 1.69 16.53 -11.31
N ARG A 41 0.49 16.88 -10.83
CA ARG A 41 -0.34 17.98 -11.36
C ARG A 41 0.26 19.37 -11.09
N SER A 42 1.06 19.55 -10.02
CA SER A 42 1.72 20.84 -9.76
C SER A 42 2.82 21.14 -10.78
N THR A 43 3.33 20.12 -11.48
CA THR A 43 4.40 20.19 -12.50
C THR A 43 5.78 20.63 -12.02
N ASP A 44 5.94 20.86 -10.71
CA ASP A 44 7.20 21.32 -10.10
C ASP A 44 8.25 20.23 -9.94
N HIS A 45 7.85 18.96 -10.09
CA HIS A 45 8.68 17.80 -9.81
C HIS A 45 8.72 16.81 -10.97
N THR A 46 9.89 16.25 -11.18
CA THR A 46 10.17 15.20 -12.15
C THR A 46 9.71 13.83 -11.63
N VAL A 47 9.53 12.87 -12.54
CA VAL A 47 9.17 11.49 -12.17
C VAL A 47 10.20 10.84 -11.22
N PRO A 48 11.53 10.99 -11.41
CA PRO A 48 12.52 10.49 -10.46
C PRO A 48 12.37 11.07 -9.05
N GLU A 49 12.19 12.38 -8.90
CA GLU A 49 12.03 13.04 -7.59
C GLU A 49 10.78 12.55 -6.87
N ILE A 50 9.67 12.41 -7.59
CA ILE A 50 8.42 11.88 -7.03
C ILE A 50 8.60 10.43 -6.59
N ALA A 51 9.31 9.61 -7.39
CA ALA A 51 9.55 8.20 -7.07
C ALA A 51 10.40 8.04 -5.80
N GLU A 52 11.46 8.85 -5.68
CA GLU A 52 12.33 8.90 -4.51
C GLU A 52 11.55 9.32 -3.26
N ALA A 53 10.83 10.45 -3.32
CA ALA A 53 10.05 10.95 -2.20
C ALA A 53 8.95 9.98 -1.74
N ALA A 54 8.31 9.28 -2.68
CA ALA A 54 7.24 8.32 -2.38
C ALA A 54 7.74 6.91 -2.04
N GLY A 55 9.05 6.65 -2.11
CA GLY A 55 9.65 5.34 -1.84
C GLY A 55 9.16 4.25 -2.81
N VAL A 56 8.98 4.58 -4.09
CA VAL A 56 8.50 3.65 -5.12
C VAL A 56 9.35 3.69 -6.38
N SER A 57 9.13 2.74 -7.29
CA SER A 57 9.78 2.79 -8.60
C SER A 57 9.22 3.90 -9.48
N GLN A 58 10.03 4.42 -10.40
CA GLN A 58 9.54 5.36 -11.43
C GLN A 58 8.43 4.76 -12.30
N ALA A 59 8.45 3.44 -12.52
CA ALA A 59 7.39 2.74 -13.24
C ALA A 59 6.05 2.84 -12.50
N THR A 60 6.06 2.69 -11.17
CA THR A 60 4.88 2.87 -10.32
C THR A 60 4.28 4.27 -10.47
N VAL A 61 5.12 5.31 -10.42
CA VAL A 61 4.68 6.71 -10.63
C VAL A 61 4.00 6.85 -11.99
N LYS A 62 4.61 6.32 -13.07
CA LYS A 62 4.03 6.39 -14.43
C LYS A 62 2.67 5.68 -14.52
N THR A 63 2.51 4.52 -13.90
CA THR A 63 1.23 3.78 -13.89
C THR A 63 0.15 4.57 -13.14
N VAL A 64 0.47 5.12 -11.96
CA VAL A 64 -0.44 5.93 -11.15
C VAL A 64 -0.90 7.18 -11.89
N VAL A 65 0.04 7.90 -12.52
CA VAL A 65 -0.27 9.12 -13.28
C VAL A 65 -1.14 8.83 -14.51
N ARG A 66 -0.98 7.65 -15.13
CA ARG A 66 -1.83 7.22 -16.26
C ARG A 66 -3.20 6.70 -15.84
N GLY A 67 -3.46 6.51 -14.54
CA GLY A 67 -4.72 5.95 -14.03
C GLY A 67 -4.92 4.46 -14.33
N VAL A 68 -3.82 3.69 -14.47
CA VAL A 68 -3.86 2.25 -14.80
C VAL A 68 -3.70 1.38 -13.54
N ARG A 69 -3.83 1.98 -12.36
CA ARG A 69 -3.68 1.33 -11.07
C ARG A 69 -4.89 1.58 -10.19
#